data_AF-A0A1Y2BZP7-F1
#
_entry.id   AF-A0A1Y2BZP7-F1
#
_cell.length_a   1.000
_cell.length_b   1.000
_cell.length_c   1.000
_cell.angle_alpha   90.00
_cell.angle_beta   90.00
_cell.angle_gamma   90.00
#
_symmetry.space_group_name_H-M   'P 1'
#
loop_
_entity.id
_entity.type
_entity.pdbx_description
1 polymer ?
#
loop_
_entity_poly.entity_id
_entity_poly.type
_entity_poly.pdbx_seq_one_letter_code
_entity_poly.pdbx_strand_id
1 'polypeptide(L)'
;MPHSRAKSLIESGHVSWICSHADILIIGDTTPHGRAILESLLLDPPHQCTSRKVVVELTNRFDWDVQWGQDMDAYYTLFRELVKQSERDGRLEGRIEFVANNLAEGRWIEGRIGVSMEGRVRIVRPLGIVKGGGYEYPNDLPPQNKSVVATQRHKSNIHSYLLHELDLSDSLALFPFGHKYGGPQNLLKFKAFLEIPYQFSTMKFYENIASGVPQLIPTPRFLLELYYSGLHGLPIWDPAYSLATLDPGLLTNRYSLEWAKYVDYYAPEFESFVYLFDSFDELVALLGMEDLDVEKKVRVKGPLFYETYRKEIVREWELILMK
;
A
#
# COMPACT_ATOMS: atom_id res chain seq x y z
N MET A 1 17.75 -8.90 -4.55
CA MET A 1 19.16 -8.93 -5.01
C MET A 1 20.07 -9.51 -3.92
N PRO A 2 20.80 -10.60 -4.23
CA PRO A 2 21.77 -11.19 -3.31
C PRO A 2 22.94 -10.26 -2.97
N HIS A 3 23.50 -10.39 -1.78
CA HIS A 3 24.65 -9.61 -1.30
C HIS A 3 25.87 -9.67 -2.24
N SER A 4 26.19 -10.86 -2.76
CA SER A 4 27.33 -11.06 -3.67
C SER A 4 27.17 -10.27 -4.97
N ARG A 5 25.95 -10.17 -5.49
CA ARG A 5 25.66 -9.36 -6.67
C ARG A 5 25.78 -7.87 -6.37
N ALA A 6 25.30 -7.42 -5.20
CA ALA A 6 25.43 -6.03 -4.78
C ALA A 6 26.91 -5.60 -4.69
N LYS A 7 27.76 -6.41 -4.07
CA LYS A 7 29.22 -6.21 -4.03
C LYS A 7 29.85 -6.13 -5.41
N SER A 8 29.51 -7.06 -6.31
CA SER A 8 30.01 -7.05 -7.69
C SER A 8 29.64 -5.77 -8.46
N LEU A 9 28.45 -5.20 -8.21
CA LEU A 9 28.03 -3.93 -8.81
C LEU A 9 28.80 -2.73 -8.23
N ILE A 10 29.15 -2.77 -6.94
CA ILE A 10 30.00 -1.74 -6.32
C ILE A 10 31.42 -1.82 -6.89
N GLU A 11 32.04 -3.00 -6.88
CA GLU A 11 33.42 -3.24 -7.32
C GLU A 11 33.63 -2.96 -8.81
N SER A 12 32.62 -3.20 -9.64
CA SER A 12 32.67 -2.89 -11.08
C SER A 12 32.52 -1.40 -11.41
N GLY A 13 32.30 -0.54 -10.40
CA GLY A 13 32.09 0.90 -10.59
C GLY A 13 30.70 1.27 -11.10
N HIS A 14 29.76 0.31 -11.19
CA HIS A 14 28.40 0.57 -11.64
C HIS A 14 27.67 1.55 -10.70
N VAL A 15 27.84 1.40 -9.39
CA VAL A 15 27.25 2.31 -8.41
C VAL A 15 27.86 3.71 -8.52
N SER A 16 29.18 3.83 -8.65
CA SER A 16 29.86 5.11 -8.87
C SER A 16 29.40 5.79 -10.16
N TRP A 17 29.15 5.03 -11.22
CA TRP A 17 28.58 5.55 -12.46
C TRP A 17 27.16 6.10 -12.24
N ILE A 18 26.26 5.35 -11.58
CA ILE A 18 24.91 5.86 -11.28
C ILE A 18 24.98 7.15 -10.44
N CYS A 19 25.76 7.10 -9.35
CA CYS A 19 25.80 8.18 -8.37
C CYS A 19 26.53 9.44 -8.83
N SER A 20 27.27 9.38 -9.94
CA SER A 20 27.89 10.56 -10.57
C SER A 20 26.97 11.25 -11.59
N HIS A 21 25.88 10.61 -12.00
CA HIS A 21 24.94 11.14 -12.99
C HIS A 21 23.62 11.66 -12.38
N ALA A 22 23.46 11.55 -11.07
CA ALA A 22 22.26 12.01 -10.38
C ALA A 22 22.58 12.53 -8.98
N ASP A 23 22.10 13.73 -8.68
CA ASP A 23 22.16 14.33 -7.34
C ASP A 23 21.23 13.60 -6.36
N ILE A 24 20.09 13.13 -6.85
CA ILE A 24 19.06 12.44 -6.07
C ILE A 24 18.73 11.11 -6.74
N LEU A 25 18.79 10.04 -5.97
CA LEU A 25 18.35 8.71 -6.38
C LEU A 25 17.07 8.34 -5.63
N ILE A 26 16.11 7.74 -6.32
CA ILE A 26 14.88 7.22 -5.72
C ILE A 26 14.84 5.71 -5.99
N ILE A 27 14.73 4.92 -4.92
CA ILE A 27 14.63 3.46 -4.96
C ILE A 27 13.20 3.10 -4.60
N GLY A 28 12.41 2.61 -5.57
CA GLY A 28 10.99 2.32 -5.37
C GLY A 28 10.55 0.91 -5.77
N ASP A 29 9.31 0.59 -5.38
CA ASP A 29 8.60 -0.71 -5.45
C ASP A 29 9.32 -1.89 -4.77
N THR A 30 10.56 -2.19 -5.14
CA THR A 30 11.33 -3.35 -4.67
C THR A 30 12.70 -2.90 -4.15
N THR A 31 12.75 -2.51 -2.87
CA THR A 31 13.94 -2.02 -2.19
C THR A 31 15.21 -2.88 -2.37
N PRO A 32 15.13 -4.24 -2.40
CA PRO A 32 16.31 -5.08 -2.62
C PRO A 32 17.04 -4.82 -3.93
N HIS A 33 16.40 -4.27 -4.97
CA HIS A 33 17.08 -3.93 -6.22
C HIS A 33 18.04 -2.75 -6.06
N GLY A 34 17.81 -1.88 -5.09
CA GLY A 34 18.71 -0.78 -4.74
C GLY A 34 19.83 -1.16 -3.78
N ARG A 35 19.96 -2.43 -3.39
CA ARG A 35 20.90 -2.89 -2.36
C ARG A 35 22.34 -2.43 -2.58
N ALA A 36 22.85 -2.47 -3.81
CA ALA A 36 24.21 -2.02 -4.12
C ALA A 36 24.43 -0.52 -3.80
N ILE A 37 23.45 0.33 -4.11
CA ILE A 37 23.49 1.76 -3.78
C ILE A 37 23.47 1.93 -2.26
N LEU A 38 22.56 1.23 -1.59
CA LEU A 38 22.40 1.30 -0.14
C LEU A 38 23.65 0.82 0.62
N GLU A 39 24.25 -0.31 0.22
CA GLU A 39 25.51 -0.80 0.80
C GLU A 39 26.65 0.18 0.57
N SER A 40 26.75 0.76 -0.63
CA SER A 40 27.79 1.73 -0.94
C SER A 40 27.72 2.99 -0.10
N LEU A 41 26.53 3.40 0.38
CA LEU A 41 26.41 4.54 1.29
C LEU A 41 27.18 4.29 2.59
N LEU A 42 27.35 3.03 3.01
CA LEU A 42 28.10 2.62 4.20
C LEU A 42 29.61 2.48 4.00
N LEU A 43 30.11 2.58 2.76
CA LEU A 43 31.52 2.45 2.44
C LEU A 43 32.24 3.80 2.44
N ASP A 44 33.57 3.72 2.44
CA ASP A 44 34.48 4.85 2.24
C ASP A 44 34.79 5.07 0.74
N PRO A 45 35.25 6.27 0.35
CA PRO A 45 35.77 6.51 -0.99
C PRO A 45 36.86 5.49 -1.39
N PRO A 46 36.94 5.07 -2.67
CA PRO A 46 36.15 5.55 -3.81
C PRO A 46 34.81 4.82 -4.03
N HIS A 47 34.47 3.83 -3.20
CA HIS A 47 33.31 2.98 -3.41
C HIS A 47 32.00 3.58 -2.88
N GLN A 48 32.09 4.69 -2.14
CA GLN A 48 30.92 5.38 -1.63
C GLN A 48 30.10 6.00 -2.77
N CYS A 49 28.80 5.71 -2.82
CA CYS A 49 27.88 6.44 -3.70
C CYS A 49 27.99 7.95 -3.41
N THR A 50 28.12 8.77 -4.44
CA THR A 50 28.35 10.23 -4.33
C THR A 50 27.08 11.07 -4.44
N SER A 51 25.92 10.47 -4.71
CA SER A 51 24.66 11.24 -4.77
C SER A 51 24.43 11.99 -3.47
N ARG A 52 23.94 13.22 -3.60
CA ARG A 52 23.62 14.10 -2.48
C ARG A 52 22.50 13.51 -1.63
N LYS A 53 21.55 12.81 -2.25
CA LYS A 53 20.41 12.20 -1.55
C LYS A 53 19.99 10.86 -2.15
N VAL A 54 19.58 9.93 -1.29
CA VAL A 54 18.94 8.68 -1.66
C VAL A 54 17.59 8.59 -0.94
N VAL A 55 16.51 8.53 -1.70
CA VAL A 55 15.15 8.33 -1.17
C VAL A 55 14.79 6.86 -1.35
N VAL A 56 14.37 6.21 -0.25
CA VAL A 56 13.97 4.80 -0.26
C VAL A 56 12.48 4.73 -0.03
N GLU A 57 11.74 4.36 -1.07
CA GLU A 57 10.32 4.05 -0.96
C GLU A 57 10.15 2.62 -0.42
N LEU A 58 9.53 2.57 0.75
CA LEU A 58 9.26 1.39 1.55
C LEU A 58 7.90 0.82 1.18
N THR A 59 7.91 -0.46 0.84
CA THR A 59 6.72 -1.24 0.47
C THR A 59 6.77 -2.62 1.13
N ASN A 60 5.66 -3.36 1.04
CA ASN A 60 5.60 -4.73 1.56
C ASN A 60 6.45 -5.72 0.75
N ARG A 61 7.15 -5.25 -0.30
CA ARG A 61 8.18 -5.97 -1.05
C ARG A 61 9.60 -5.64 -0.58
N PHE A 62 9.73 -5.01 0.58
CA PHE A 62 11.00 -4.63 1.21
C PHE A 62 12.07 -5.73 1.20
N ASP A 63 11.68 -7.00 1.35
CA ASP A 63 12.55 -8.18 1.40
C ASP A 63 12.20 -9.25 0.35
N TRP A 64 11.33 -8.94 -0.63
CA TRP A 64 10.72 -9.92 -1.54
C TRP A 64 11.73 -10.79 -2.33
N ASP A 65 12.87 -10.20 -2.71
CA ASP A 65 13.92 -10.85 -3.52
C ASP A 65 15.23 -11.03 -2.73
N VAL A 66 15.13 -11.16 -1.41
CA VAL A 66 16.28 -11.42 -0.52
C VAL A 66 16.25 -12.89 -0.11
N GLN A 67 17.38 -13.58 -0.23
CA GLN A 67 17.44 -15.01 0.06
C GLN A 67 17.40 -15.24 1.58
N TRP A 68 16.68 -16.28 2.01
CA TRP A 68 16.62 -16.66 3.42
C TRP A 68 18.01 -17.06 3.97
N GLY A 69 18.16 -16.94 5.29
CA GLY A 69 19.40 -17.23 6.00
C GLY A 69 20.35 -16.03 6.02
N GLN A 70 21.64 -16.28 5.79
CA GLN A 70 22.69 -15.27 5.95
C GLN A 70 22.50 -14.01 5.07
N ASP A 71 21.93 -14.16 3.86
CA ASP A 71 21.69 -13.03 2.96
C ASP A 71 20.63 -12.07 3.53
N MET A 72 19.57 -12.62 4.12
CA MET A 72 18.52 -11.89 4.84
C MET A 72 19.09 -11.18 6.07
N ASP A 73 19.89 -11.86 6.88
CA ASP A 73 20.51 -11.28 8.07
C ASP A 73 21.42 -10.10 7.70
N ALA A 74 22.21 -10.25 6.62
CA ALA A 74 23.04 -9.18 6.09
C ALA A 74 22.20 -8.00 5.57
N TYR A 75 21.08 -8.28 4.91
CA TYR A 75 20.17 -7.25 4.41
C TYR A 75 19.49 -6.47 5.54
N TYR A 76 19.00 -7.14 6.58
CA TYR A 76 18.43 -6.44 7.74
C TYR A 76 19.49 -5.68 8.53
N THR A 77 20.71 -6.22 8.64
CA THR A 77 21.84 -5.52 9.27
C THR A 77 22.19 -4.24 8.52
N LEU A 78 22.21 -4.29 7.19
CA LEU A 78 22.36 -3.10 6.34
C LEU A 78 21.31 -2.04 6.70
N PHE A 79 20.03 -2.41 6.78
CA PHE A 79 18.97 -1.44 7.10
C PHE A 79 19.06 -0.88 8.51
N ARG A 80 19.40 -1.69 9.52
CA ARG A 80 19.66 -1.17 10.88
C ARG A 80 20.76 -0.12 10.88
N GLU A 81 21.84 -0.37 10.15
CA GLU A 81 22.96 0.57 10.07
C GLU A 81 22.59 1.82 9.28
N LEU A 82 21.83 1.71 8.20
CA LEU A 82 21.31 2.87 7.47
C LEU A 82 20.41 3.75 8.35
N VAL A 83 19.48 3.14 9.09
CA VAL A 83 18.59 3.86 10.02
C VAL A 83 19.44 4.59 11.07
N LYS A 84 20.38 3.90 11.71
CA LYS A 84 21.28 4.48 12.70
C LYS A 84 22.11 5.64 12.15
N GLN A 85 22.70 5.47 10.96
CA GLN A 85 23.55 6.50 10.35
C GLN A 85 22.77 7.69 9.80
N SER A 86 21.45 7.54 9.60
CA SER A 86 20.54 8.63 9.21
C SER A 86 20.08 9.50 10.38
N GLU A 87 20.35 9.09 11.62
CA GLU A 87 20.02 9.87 12.81
C GLU A 87 20.85 11.16 12.89
N ARG A 88 20.42 12.07 13.78
CA ARG A 88 21.14 13.31 14.06
C ARG A 88 22.60 13.01 14.43
N ASP A 89 23.53 13.79 13.86
CA ASP A 89 24.98 13.63 13.99
C ASP A 89 25.54 12.35 13.32
N GLY A 90 24.68 11.55 12.66
CA GLY A 90 25.07 10.41 11.84
C GLY A 90 25.60 10.83 10.48
N ARG A 91 26.48 10.02 9.88
CA ARG A 91 27.17 10.38 8.62
C ARG A 91 26.24 10.41 7.39
N LEU A 92 25.01 9.90 7.52
CA LEU A 92 23.97 9.93 6.49
C LEU A 92 22.80 10.85 6.86
N GLU A 93 22.93 11.71 7.89
CA GLU A 93 21.91 12.69 8.25
C GLU A 93 21.54 13.56 7.03
N GLY A 94 20.24 13.61 6.69
CA GLY A 94 19.71 14.33 5.52
C GLY A 94 20.11 13.76 4.15
N ARG A 95 20.95 12.70 4.12
CA ARG A 95 21.42 12.04 2.90
C ARG A 95 20.55 10.87 2.49
N ILE A 96 19.90 10.21 3.44
CA ILE A 96 18.93 9.16 3.18
C ILE A 96 17.58 9.53 3.79
N GLU A 97 16.52 9.37 3.00
CA GLU A 97 15.14 9.63 3.42
C GLU A 97 14.30 8.37 3.17
N PHE A 98 13.51 7.98 4.17
CA PHE A 98 12.59 6.85 4.05
C PHE A 98 11.17 7.37 3.80
N VAL A 99 10.54 6.88 2.74
CA VAL A 99 9.18 7.26 2.37
C VAL A 99 8.31 6.03 2.26
N ALA A 100 7.02 6.12 2.55
CA ALA A 100 6.09 5.01 2.40
C ALA A 100 4.74 5.51 1.87
N ASN A 101 4.04 4.65 1.14
CA ASN A 101 2.70 4.98 0.65
C ASN A 101 1.63 4.91 1.74
N ASN A 102 1.89 4.17 2.82
CA ASN A 102 0.95 3.99 3.93
C ASN A 102 1.64 3.71 5.27
N LEU A 103 0.88 3.87 6.35
CA LEU A 103 1.37 3.73 7.71
C LEU A 103 1.82 2.29 8.04
N ALA A 104 1.26 1.27 7.38
CA ALA A 104 1.60 -0.12 7.65
C ALA A 104 3.05 -0.44 7.23
N GLU A 105 3.55 0.16 6.15
CA GLU A 105 4.87 -0.20 5.60
C GLU A 105 6.02 0.10 6.55
N GLY A 106 6.02 1.30 7.14
CA GLY A 106 7.06 1.67 8.12
C GLY A 106 7.05 0.74 9.33
N ARG A 107 5.86 0.39 9.83
CA ARG A 107 5.72 -0.55 10.96
C ARG A 107 6.09 -1.98 10.59
N TRP A 108 5.72 -2.43 9.39
CA TRP A 108 6.09 -3.74 8.88
C TRP A 108 7.60 -3.90 8.86
N ILE A 109 8.31 -2.89 8.34
CA ILE A 109 9.77 -2.92 8.23
C ILE A 109 10.42 -2.81 9.60
N GLU A 110 9.96 -1.91 10.48
CA GLU A 110 10.40 -1.83 11.88
C GLU A 110 10.37 -3.21 12.57
N GLY A 111 9.28 -3.96 12.35
CA GLY A 111 9.14 -5.32 12.82
C GLY A 111 10.16 -6.33 12.26
N ARG A 112 10.53 -6.18 10.98
CA ARG A 112 11.52 -7.04 10.30
C ARG A 112 12.94 -6.74 10.76
N ILE A 113 13.28 -5.47 10.89
CA ILE A 113 14.66 -5.04 11.21
C ILE A 113 14.90 -4.91 12.70
N GLY A 114 13.86 -4.83 13.54
CA GLY A 114 13.98 -4.75 15.00
C GLY A 114 14.55 -3.42 15.50
N VAL A 115 14.43 -2.35 14.71
CA VAL A 115 14.78 -0.97 15.12
C VAL A 115 13.63 -0.03 14.83
N SER A 116 13.36 0.90 15.74
CA SER A 116 12.28 1.87 15.58
C SER A 116 12.47 2.71 14.33
N MET A 117 11.40 2.90 13.57
CA MET A 117 11.34 3.83 12.44
C MET A 117 10.37 4.99 12.69
N GLU A 118 9.93 5.16 13.94
CA GLU A 118 9.01 6.23 14.35
C GLU A 118 9.60 7.61 14.06
N GLY A 119 8.81 8.48 13.41
CA GLY A 119 9.23 9.80 12.97
C GLY A 119 10.27 9.82 11.84
N ARG A 120 10.74 8.65 11.37
CA ARG A 120 11.76 8.52 10.31
C ARG A 120 11.16 8.23 8.92
N VAL A 121 9.95 7.69 8.86
CA VAL A 121 9.26 7.40 7.60
C VAL A 121 8.26 8.50 7.29
N ARG A 122 8.44 9.18 6.16
CA ARG A 122 7.47 10.13 5.64
C ARG A 122 6.40 9.40 4.84
N ILE A 123 5.13 9.64 5.17
CA ILE A 123 4.02 9.07 4.42
C ILE A 123 3.72 9.98 3.23
N VAL A 124 3.81 9.43 2.03
CA VAL A 124 3.48 10.12 0.79
C VAL A 124 2.49 9.27 0.01
N ARG A 125 1.22 9.66 0.03
CA ARG A 125 0.16 8.88 -0.61
C ARG A 125 0.25 8.91 -2.14
N PRO A 126 -0.30 7.90 -2.83
CA PRO A 126 -0.43 7.92 -4.28
C PRO A 126 -1.27 9.09 -4.81
N LEU A 127 -0.86 9.62 -5.97
CA LEU A 127 -1.54 10.74 -6.65
C LEU A 127 -2.95 10.40 -7.19
N GLY A 128 -3.35 9.13 -7.21
CA GLY A 128 -4.62 8.69 -7.78
C GLY A 128 -4.77 9.06 -9.26
N ILE A 129 -3.68 8.95 -10.04
CA ILE A 129 -3.67 9.26 -11.48
C ILE A 129 -3.77 7.97 -12.27
N VAL A 130 -4.75 7.91 -13.18
CA VAL A 130 -4.88 6.84 -14.17
C VAL A 130 -4.38 7.36 -15.50
N LYS A 131 -3.26 6.81 -15.99
CA LYS A 131 -2.75 7.16 -17.33
C LYS A 131 -3.70 6.67 -18.42
N GLY A 132 -3.93 7.50 -19.44
CA GLY A 132 -4.59 7.09 -20.69
C GLY A 132 -6.12 7.27 -20.75
N GLY A 133 -6.76 7.99 -19.82
CA GLY A 133 -8.19 8.34 -19.94
C GLY A 133 -9.18 7.17 -19.74
N GLY A 134 -8.69 6.01 -19.29
CA GLY A 134 -9.46 4.78 -19.15
C GLY A 134 -9.11 3.79 -20.26
N TYR A 135 -8.96 2.52 -19.90
CA TYR A 135 -8.77 1.47 -20.90
C TYR A 135 -10.13 1.04 -21.44
N GLU A 136 -10.16 0.47 -22.64
CA GLU A 136 -11.38 -0.14 -23.19
C GLU A 136 -11.93 -1.19 -22.21
N TYR A 137 -13.24 -1.22 -22.05
CA TYR A 137 -13.88 -2.22 -21.20
C TYR A 137 -13.83 -3.58 -21.90
N PRO A 138 -13.26 -4.63 -21.28
CA PRO A 138 -13.18 -5.93 -21.92
C PRO A 138 -14.57 -6.52 -22.20
N ASN A 139 -14.76 -7.07 -23.40
CA ASN A 139 -16.04 -7.63 -23.84
C ASN A 139 -16.38 -8.96 -23.16
N ASP A 140 -15.43 -9.59 -22.49
CA ASP A 140 -15.58 -10.86 -21.75
C ASP A 140 -15.96 -10.65 -20.28
N LEU A 141 -16.09 -9.41 -19.82
CA LEU A 141 -16.56 -9.08 -18.47
C LEU A 141 -18.07 -8.85 -18.43
N PRO A 142 -18.70 -8.98 -17.23
CA PRO A 142 -20.11 -8.66 -17.06
C PRO A 142 -20.46 -7.25 -17.57
N PRO A 143 -21.64 -7.05 -18.18
CA PRO A 143 -22.00 -5.76 -18.76
C PRO A 143 -22.03 -4.65 -17.70
N GLN A 144 -21.60 -3.46 -18.10
CA GLN A 144 -21.61 -2.27 -17.26
C GLN A 144 -23.06 -1.84 -17.00
N ASN A 145 -23.47 -1.76 -15.74
CA ASN A 145 -24.84 -1.44 -15.36
C ASN A 145 -24.88 -0.64 -14.04
N LYS A 146 -25.55 0.52 -14.03
CA LYS A 146 -25.66 1.40 -12.86
C LYS A 146 -26.52 0.83 -11.73
N SER A 147 -27.27 -0.24 -11.97
CA SER A 147 -28.08 -0.92 -10.97
C SER A 147 -27.32 -2.04 -10.23
N VAL A 148 -26.14 -2.45 -10.71
CA VAL A 148 -25.34 -3.52 -10.07
C VAL A 148 -24.03 -2.97 -9.51
N VAL A 149 -23.52 -3.63 -8.48
CA VAL A 149 -22.23 -3.30 -7.86
C VAL A 149 -21.13 -4.15 -8.48
N ALA A 150 -20.05 -3.52 -8.92
CA ALA A 150 -18.88 -4.24 -9.41
C ALA A 150 -18.02 -4.73 -8.24
N THR A 151 -17.36 -5.88 -8.41
CA THR A 151 -16.35 -6.36 -7.46
C THR A 151 -15.33 -7.22 -8.19
N GLN A 152 -14.13 -7.35 -7.63
CA GLN A 152 -13.09 -8.19 -8.21
C GLN A 152 -12.80 -9.37 -7.29
N ARG A 153 -12.78 -10.58 -7.86
CA ARG A 153 -12.38 -11.77 -7.13
C ARG A 153 -10.95 -11.61 -6.65
N HIS A 154 -10.71 -11.86 -5.36
CA HIS A 154 -9.38 -11.96 -4.77
C HIS A 154 -9.07 -13.41 -4.37
N LYS A 155 -7.87 -13.66 -3.81
CA LYS A 155 -7.47 -14.99 -3.31
C LYS A 155 -8.18 -15.34 -1.99
N SER A 156 -9.51 -15.29 -1.98
CA SER A 156 -10.38 -15.57 -0.83
C SER A 156 -11.70 -16.20 -1.29
N ASN A 157 -12.42 -16.80 -0.34
CA ASN A 157 -13.70 -17.46 -0.62
C ASN A 157 -14.91 -16.52 -0.53
N ILE A 158 -14.72 -15.29 -0.03
CA ILE A 158 -15.80 -14.32 0.17
C ILE A 158 -16.68 -14.12 -1.07
N HIS A 159 -16.10 -13.94 -2.26
CA HIS A 159 -16.90 -13.73 -3.47
C HIS A 159 -17.72 -14.95 -3.87
N SER A 160 -17.20 -16.16 -3.65
CA SER A 160 -17.99 -17.38 -3.85
C SER A 160 -19.15 -17.45 -2.86
N TYR A 161 -18.90 -17.11 -1.60
CA TYR A 161 -19.92 -17.06 -0.55
C TYR A 161 -21.02 -16.05 -0.90
N LEU A 162 -20.65 -14.83 -1.29
CA LEU A 162 -21.61 -13.78 -1.70
C LEU A 162 -22.50 -14.24 -2.86
N LEU A 163 -21.94 -14.94 -3.85
CA LEU A 163 -22.70 -15.37 -5.03
C LEU A 163 -23.57 -16.61 -4.80
N HIS A 164 -23.09 -17.58 -4.02
CA HIS A 164 -23.75 -18.88 -3.90
C HIS A 164 -24.55 -19.06 -2.61
N GLU A 165 -24.05 -18.54 -1.49
CA GLU A 165 -24.69 -18.71 -0.18
C GLU A 165 -25.67 -17.56 0.11
N LEU A 166 -25.36 -16.34 -0.37
CA LEU A 166 -26.23 -15.17 -0.23
C LEU A 166 -27.05 -14.84 -1.49
N ASP A 167 -26.87 -15.62 -2.57
CA ASP A 167 -27.59 -15.47 -3.84
C ASP A 167 -27.53 -14.05 -4.45
N LEU A 168 -26.37 -13.38 -4.36
CA LEU A 168 -26.19 -11.99 -4.83
C LEU A 168 -25.79 -11.89 -6.30
N SER A 169 -26.05 -12.92 -7.10
CA SER A 169 -25.63 -13.00 -8.50
C SER A 169 -26.23 -11.91 -9.39
N ASP A 170 -27.47 -11.50 -9.13
CA ASP A 170 -28.14 -10.43 -9.87
C ASP A 170 -27.72 -9.01 -9.41
N SER A 171 -27.10 -8.90 -8.24
CA SER A 171 -26.69 -7.62 -7.64
C SER A 171 -25.21 -7.31 -7.84
N LEU A 172 -24.40 -8.32 -8.18
CA LEU A 172 -22.94 -8.21 -8.26
C LEU A 172 -22.39 -8.55 -9.65
N ALA A 173 -21.62 -7.62 -10.22
CA ALA A 173 -20.77 -7.88 -11.37
C ALA A 173 -19.38 -8.32 -10.89
N LEU A 174 -19.14 -9.64 -10.84
CA LEU A 174 -17.86 -10.21 -10.40
C LEU A 174 -16.83 -10.28 -11.54
N PHE A 175 -15.71 -9.58 -11.37
CA PHE A 175 -14.56 -9.69 -12.26
C PHE A 175 -13.63 -10.83 -11.83
N PRO A 176 -13.11 -11.65 -12.76
CA PRO A 176 -12.16 -12.71 -12.41
C PRO A 176 -10.87 -12.17 -11.80
N PHE A 177 -10.21 -13.00 -10.97
CA PHE A 177 -8.93 -12.66 -10.37
C PHE A 177 -7.86 -12.45 -11.45
N GLY A 178 -7.07 -11.38 -11.32
CA GLY A 178 -6.03 -11.03 -12.29
C GLY A 178 -6.55 -10.39 -13.59
N HIS A 179 -7.87 -10.32 -13.78
CA HIS A 179 -8.45 -9.68 -14.95
C HIS A 179 -8.45 -8.16 -14.79
N LYS A 180 -8.06 -7.44 -15.85
CA LYS A 180 -8.12 -5.97 -15.87
C LYS A 180 -9.54 -5.56 -16.27
N TYR A 181 -10.20 -4.74 -15.46
CA TYR A 181 -11.54 -4.18 -15.75
C TYR A 181 -11.49 -2.75 -16.34
N GLY A 182 -10.29 -2.32 -16.73
CA GLY A 182 -10.04 -1.06 -17.42
C GLY A 182 -10.03 0.21 -16.57
N GLY A 183 -9.96 0.07 -15.24
CA GLY A 183 -9.75 1.18 -14.31
C GLY A 183 -11.04 1.90 -13.87
N PRO A 184 -10.92 2.97 -13.07
CA PRO A 184 -12.06 3.59 -12.39
C PRO A 184 -13.07 4.27 -13.32
N GLN A 185 -12.65 4.71 -14.52
CA GLN A 185 -13.58 5.26 -15.52
C GLN A 185 -14.64 4.24 -15.96
N ASN A 186 -14.27 2.96 -16.00
CA ASN A 186 -15.23 1.88 -16.25
C ASN A 186 -16.05 1.54 -15.01
N LEU A 187 -15.48 1.67 -13.80
CA LEU A 187 -16.21 1.48 -12.55
C LEU A 187 -17.30 2.53 -12.33
N LEU A 188 -17.13 3.74 -12.84
CA LEU A 188 -18.17 4.79 -12.77
C LEU A 188 -19.49 4.42 -13.45
N LYS A 189 -19.47 3.44 -14.36
CA LYS A 189 -20.66 2.93 -15.05
C LYS A 189 -21.41 1.85 -14.26
N PHE A 190 -20.88 1.45 -13.10
CA PHE A 190 -21.55 0.61 -12.11
C PHE A 190 -22.13 1.46 -10.97
N LYS A 191 -23.00 0.88 -10.14
CA LYS A 191 -23.58 1.54 -8.95
C LYS A 191 -22.47 2.00 -7.99
N ALA A 192 -21.59 1.07 -7.66
CA ALA A 192 -20.47 1.21 -6.75
C ALA A 192 -19.45 0.10 -7.02
N PHE A 193 -18.35 0.12 -6.27
CA PHE A 193 -17.38 -0.95 -6.22
C PHE A 193 -17.31 -1.57 -4.82
N LEU A 194 -17.60 -2.86 -4.70
CA LEU A 194 -17.42 -3.61 -3.46
C LEU A 194 -15.97 -4.06 -3.33
N GLU A 195 -15.28 -3.46 -2.37
CA GLU A 195 -13.91 -3.82 -2.00
C GLU A 195 -13.91 -4.55 -0.66
N ILE A 196 -13.40 -5.78 -0.66
CA ILE A 196 -13.04 -6.50 0.56
C ILE A 196 -11.51 -6.40 0.68
N PRO A 197 -10.98 -5.52 1.57
CA PRO A 197 -9.54 -5.26 1.63
C PRO A 197 -8.71 -6.51 1.86
N TYR A 198 -7.81 -6.82 0.92
CA TYR A 198 -6.84 -7.93 1.01
C TYR A 198 -5.40 -7.43 1.24
N GLN A 199 -5.19 -6.10 1.27
CA GLN A 199 -3.96 -5.40 1.59
C GLN A 199 -4.29 -4.16 2.43
N PHE A 200 -3.32 -3.66 3.21
CA PHE A 200 -3.45 -2.41 3.98
C PHE A 200 -3.75 -1.19 3.11
N SER A 201 -3.28 -1.22 1.87
CA SER A 201 -3.43 -0.15 0.90
C SER A 201 -3.38 -0.71 -0.51
N THR A 202 -4.09 -0.10 -1.45
CA THR A 202 -3.96 -0.41 -2.88
C THR A 202 -3.99 0.87 -3.70
N MET A 203 -3.25 0.92 -4.82
CA MET A 203 -3.32 2.05 -5.77
C MET A 203 -4.75 2.32 -6.25
N LYS A 204 -5.49 1.23 -6.47
CA LYS A 204 -6.91 1.23 -6.87
C LYS A 204 -7.78 2.06 -5.93
N PHE A 205 -7.57 1.97 -4.61
CA PHE A 205 -8.36 2.72 -3.63
C PHE A 205 -8.31 4.23 -3.90
N TYR A 206 -7.10 4.76 -4.09
CA TYR A 206 -6.86 6.17 -4.34
C TYR A 206 -7.36 6.60 -5.73
N GLU A 207 -7.12 5.77 -6.76
CA GLU A 207 -7.63 6.02 -8.12
C GLU A 207 -9.16 6.06 -8.18
N ASN A 208 -9.83 5.21 -7.39
CA ASN A 208 -11.27 5.18 -7.27
C ASN A 208 -11.82 6.46 -6.64
N ILE A 209 -11.29 6.90 -5.49
CA ILE A 209 -11.72 8.16 -4.87
C ILE A 209 -11.45 9.33 -5.82
N ALA A 210 -10.26 9.39 -6.42
CA ALA A 210 -9.86 10.45 -7.33
C ALA A 210 -10.75 10.55 -8.58
N SER A 211 -11.38 9.45 -8.97
CA SER A 211 -12.32 9.39 -10.10
C SER A 211 -13.79 9.47 -9.65
N GLY A 212 -14.07 9.45 -8.35
CA GLY A 212 -15.41 9.51 -7.79
C GLY A 212 -16.17 8.18 -7.83
N VAL A 213 -15.50 7.04 -7.76
CA VAL A 213 -16.16 5.73 -7.66
C VAL A 213 -16.63 5.52 -6.21
N PRO A 214 -17.94 5.37 -5.92
CA PRO A 214 -18.39 4.98 -4.59
C PRO A 214 -17.87 3.58 -4.23
N GLN A 215 -17.34 3.41 -3.02
CA GLN A 215 -16.75 2.15 -2.58
C GLN A 215 -17.48 1.61 -1.35
N LEU A 216 -17.93 0.36 -1.41
CA LEU A 216 -18.47 -0.39 -0.27
C LEU A 216 -17.32 -1.18 0.37
N ILE A 217 -17.07 -0.99 1.66
CA ILE A 217 -15.95 -1.60 2.40
C ILE A 217 -16.47 -2.14 3.74
N PRO A 218 -16.11 -3.35 4.18
CA PRO A 218 -16.51 -3.84 5.50
C PRO A 218 -15.86 -3.00 6.61
N THR A 219 -16.55 -2.80 7.73
CA THR A 219 -15.92 -2.20 8.94
C THR A 219 -14.70 -3.03 9.39
N PRO A 220 -13.80 -2.46 10.20
CA PRO A 220 -12.72 -3.23 10.80
C PRO A 220 -13.20 -4.47 11.58
N ARG A 221 -14.31 -4.31 12.32
CA ARG A 221 -14.91 -5.40 13.10
C ARG A 221 -15.38 -6.53 12.19
N PHE A 222 -16.12 -6.21 11.13
CA PHE A 222 -16.64 -7.21 10.22
C PHE A 222 -15.54 -7.85 9.38
N LEU A 223 -14.54 -7.09 8.95
CA LEU A 223 -13.39 -7.65 8.23
C LEU A 223 -12.60 -8.64 9.10
N LEU A 224 -12.48 -8.38 10.41
CA LEU A 224 -11.88 -9.32 11.37
C LEU A 224 -12.71 -10.60 11.54
N GLU A 225 -14.04 -10.49 11.52
CA GLU A 225 -14.96 -11.62 11.54
C GLU A 225 -14.83 -12.50 10.28
N LEU A 226 -14.73 -11.86 9.10
CA LEU A 226 -14.47 -12.55 7.82
C LEU A 226 -13.12 -13.28 7.82
N TYR A 227 -12.12 -12.72 8.50
CA TYR A 227 -10.81 -13.37 8.68
C TYR A 227 -10.91 -14.61 9.60
N TYR A 228 -11.53 -14.47 10.78
CA TYR A 228 -11.65 -15.59 11.73
C TYR A 228 -12.56 -16.71 11.27
N SER A 229 -13.56 -16.42 10.43
CA SER A 229 -14.39 -17.44 9.78
C SER A 229 -13.68 -18.17 8.64
N GLY A 230 -12.50 -17.70 8.20
CA GLY A 230 -11.78 -18.26 7.06
C GLY A 230 -12.37 -17.89 5.69
N LEU A 231 -13.35 -16.98 5.64
CA LEU A 231 -13.95 -16.51 4.39
C LEU A 231 -13.02 -15.54 3.64
N HIS A 232 -12.24 -14.75 4.36
CA HIS A 232 -11.32 -13.78 3.79
C HIS A 232 -9.92 -13.86 4.39
N GLY A 233 -8.92 -13.56 3.56
CA GLY A 233 -7.52 -13.47 3.98
C GLY A 233 -7.06 -12.03 3.86
N LEU A 234 -6.86 -11.37 5.00
CA LEU A 234 -6.02 -10.17 5.09
C LEU A 234 -4.78 -10.58 5.88
N PRO A 235 -3.57 -10.11 5.54
CA PRO A 235 -2.47 -10.14 6.49
C PRO A 235 -2.82 -9.19 7.64
N ILE A 236 -3.75 -9.61 8.52
CA ILE A 236 -4.04 -8.93 9.78
C ILE A 236 -2.81 -9.13 10.64
N TRP A 237 -1.85 -8.25 10.42
CA TRP A 237 -0.68 -8.15 11.25
C TRP A 237 -1.02 -7.22 12.39
N ASP A 238 -1.04 -7.79 13.60
CA ASP A 238 -1.11 -7.00 14.81
C ASP A 238 0.27 -6.35 15.01
N PRO A 239 0.37 -5.01 15.07
CA PRO A 239 1.63 -4.32 15.36
C PRO A 239 2.32 -4.85 16.62
N ALA A 240 1.54 -5.31 17.61
CA ALA A 240 2.06 -5.93 18.81
C ALA A 240 2.81 -7.24 18.52
N TYR A 241 2.50 -7.95 17.44
CA TYR A 241 3.21 -9.19 17.06
C TYR A 241 4.61 -8.96 16.49
N SER A 242 4.90 -7.84 15.81
CA SER A 242 6.34 -7.55 15.48
C SER A 242 7.06 -6.80 16.57
N LEU A 243 6.35 -6.26 17.57
CA LEU A 243 6.96 -5.83 18.82
C LEU A 243 7.04 -6.96 19.85
N ALA A 244 6.39 -8.12 19.64
CA ALA A 244 6.47 -9.27 20.53
C ALA A 244 7.86 -9.92 20.55
N THR A 245 8.71 -9.62 19.56
CA THR A 245 10.15 -9.90 19.61
C THR A 245 10.91 -8.98 20.57
N LEU A 246 10.33 -7.84 20.95
CA LEU A 246 10.88 -6.84 21.89
C LEU A 246 10.21 -6.91 23.28
N ASP A 247 8.92 -7.27 23.37
CA ASP A 247 8.20 -7.52 24.63
C ASP A 247 7.12 -8.62 24.47
N PRO A 248 7.41 -9.87 24.91
CA PRO A 248 6.47 -11.00 24.86
C PRO A 248 5.18 -10.81 25.68
N GLY A 249 5.12 -9.83 26.58
CA GLY A 249 3.95 -9.54 27.43
C GLY A 249 2.78 -8.86 26.69
N LEU A 250 2.97 -8.41 25.46
CA LEU A 250 1.98 -7.63 24.70
C LEU A 250 0.93 -8.49 23.97
N LEU A 251 1.03 -9.82 23.99
CA LEU A 251 0.11 -10.74 23.32
C LEU A 251 -1.21 -10.92 24.11
N THR A 252 -2.03 -9.88 24.22
CA THR A 252 -3.20 -9.92 25.12
C THR A 252 -4.57 -9.77 24.46
N ASN A 253 -4.68 -9.47 23.16
CA ASN A 253 -6.01 -9.41 22.54
C ASN A 253 -6.03 -9.77 21.05
N ARG A 254 -6.41 -11.01 20.73
CA ARG A 254 -6.65 -11.45 19.33
C ARG A 254 -7.75 -10.63 18.63
N TYR A 255 -8.61 -9.93 19.37
CA TYR A 255 -9.67 -9.09 18.84
C TYR A 255 -9.33 -7.58 18.84
N SER A 256 -8.05 -7.22 18.93
CA SER A 256 -7.65 -5.82 18.81
C SER A 256 -7.99 -5.27 17.42
N LEU A 257 -8.58 -4.07 17.37
CA LEU A 257 -8.82 -3.31 16.13
C LEU A 257 -7.68 -2.31 15.84
N GLU A 258 -6.59 -2.33 16.61
CA GLU A 258 -5.46 -1.41 16.43
C GLU A 258 -4.79 -1.52 15.06
N TRP A 259 -4.87 -2.68 14.39
CA TRP A 259 -4.37 -2.85 13.03
C TRP A 259 -5.10 -1.96 12.03
N ALA A 260 -6.36 -1.61 12.29
CA ALA A 260 -7.21 -0.86 11.36
C ALA A 260 -6.67 0.55 11.09
N LYS A 261 -5.95 1.16 12.03
CA LYS A 261 -5.31 2.48 11.83
C LYS A 261 -4.21 2.48 10.78
N TYR A 262 -3.72 1.30 10.40
CA TYR A 262 -2.72 1.11 9.35
C TYR A 262 -3.32 0.80 7.98
N VAL A 263 -4.66 0.70 7.91
CA VAL A 263 -5.39 0.33 6.70
C VAL A 263 -6.05 1.58 6.15
N ASP A 264 -5.66 1.97 4.93
CA ASP A 264 -6.04 3.26 4.37
C ASP A 264 -7.53 3.40 4.12
N TYR A 265 -8.22 2.28 3.93
CA TYR A 265 -9.67 2.24 3.81
C TYR A 265 -10.40 2.81 5.04
N TYR A 266 -9.72 2.88 6.19
CA TYR A 266 -10.25 3.40 7.46
C TYR A 266 -9.57 4.70 7.91
N ALA A 267 -8.73 5.30 7.07
CA ALA A 267 -8.07 6.55 7.44
C ALA A 267 -9.11 7.70 7.49
N PRO A 268 -9.09 8.56 8.54
CA PRO A 268 -10.10 9.60 8.72
C PRO A 268 -10.26 10.54 7.52
N GLU A 269 -9.18 10.83 6.81
CA GLU A 269 -9.20 11.68 5.62
C GLU A 269 -10.04 11.11 4.46
N PHE A 270 -10.29 9.79 4.45
CA PHE A 270 -11.06 9.11 3.41
C PHE A 270 -12.48 8.71 3.81
N GLU A 271 -12.88 8.93 5.07
CA GLU A 271 -14.18 8.52 5.63
C GLU A 271 -15.38 9.00 4.80
N SER A 272 -15.28 10.21 4.24
CA SER A 272 -16.31 10.81 3.40
C SER A 272 -16.45 10.18 2.01
N PHE A 273 -15.58 9.23 1.63
CA PHE A 273 -15.54 8.63 0.29
C PHE A 273 -15.74 7.11 0.29
N VAL A 274 -15.98 6.52 1.46
CA VAL A 274 -16.18 5.08 1.65
C VAL A 274 -17.50 4.82 2.33
N TYR A 275 -18.22 3.78 1.93
CA TYR A 275 -19.45 3.32 2.58
C TYR A 275 -19.11 2.07 3.37
N LEU A 276 -19.22 2.17 4.70
CA LEU A 276 -18.91 1.05 5.58
C LEU A 276 -20.15 0.18 5.82
N PHE A 277 -19.96 -1.13 5.88
CA PHE A 277 -20.98 -2.10 6.28
C PHE A 277 -20.43 -3.07 7.31
N ASP A 278 -21.23 -3.38 8.33
CA ASP A 278 -20.82 -4.15 9.51
C ASP A 278 -21.37 -5.58 9.51
N SER A 279 -22.17 -5.94 8.49
CA SER A 279 -22.74 -7.28 8.32
C SER A 279 -23.13 -7.57 6.87
N PHE A 280 -23.45 -8.84 6.57
CA PHE A 280 -24.01 -9.21 5.27
C PHE A 280 -25.41 -8.61 5.04
N ASP A 281 -26.24 -8.49 6.07
CA ASP A 281 -27.56 -7.88 5.96
C ASP A 281 -27.47 -6.39 5.58
N GLU A 282 -26.52 -5.66 6.17
CA GLU A 282 -26.22 -4.29 5.79
C GLU A 282 -25.70 -4.19 4.35
N LEU A 283 -24.82 -5.11 3.94
CA LEU A 283 -24.38 -5.17 2.55
C LEU A 283 -25.58 -5.35 1.61
N VAL A 284 -26.48 -6.30 1.89
CA VAL A 284 -27.70 -6.53 1.10
C VAL A 284 -28.58 -5.28 1.04
N ALA A 285 -28.76 -4.60 2.16
CA ALA A 285 -29.50 -3.34 2.20
C ALA A 285 -28.88 -2.26 1.30
N LEU A 286 -27.55 -2.10 1.34
CA LEU A 286 -26.82 -1.16 0.48
C LEU A 286 -26.90 -1.54 -1.01
N LEU A 287 -26.84 -2.83 -1.33
CA LEU A 287 -27.02 -3.33 -2.70
C LEU A 287 -28.42 -3.04 -3.24
N GLY A 288 -29.44 -3.09 -2.37
CA GLY A 288 -30.84 -2.80 -2.71
C GLY A 288 -31.19 -1.33 -2.90
N MET A 289 -30.29 -0.39 -2.55
CA MET A 289 -30.53 1.04 -2.76
C MET A 289 -30.57 1.38 -4.26
N GLU A 290 -31.50 2.26 -4.66
CA GLU A 290 -31.59 2.76 -6.04
C GLU A 290 -30.35 3.60 -6.39
N ASP A 291 -29.99 4.54 -5.51
CA ASP A 291 -28.78 5.34 -5.61
C ASP A 291 -28.04 5.33 -4.27
N LEU A 292 -26.85 4.72 -4.26
CA LEU A 292 -25.97 4.67 -3.10
C LEU A 292 -25.33 6.05 -2.82
N ASP A 293 -25.10 6.86 -3.86
CA ASP A 293 -24.23 8.04 -3.77
C ASP A 293 -24.96 9.34 -3.36
N VAL A 294 -26.18 9.22 -2.84
CA VAL A 294 -27.03 10.37 -2.47
C VAL A 294 -26.43 11.19 -1.32
N GLU A 295 -25.94 10.50 -0.29
CA GLU A 295 -25.46 11.13 0.95
C GLU A 295 -24.02 11.66 0.80
N LYS A 296 -23.08 10.77 0.46
CA LYS A 296 -21.65 11.13 0.44
C LYS A 296 -21.27 11.89 -0.82
N LYS A 297 -21.97 11.68 -1.94
CA LYS A 297 -21.72 12.34 -3.24
C LYS A 297 -20.28 12.17 -3.70
N VAL A 298 -19.73 10.97 -3.52
CA VAL A 298 -18.36 10.56 -3.86
C VAL A 298 -18.04 10.87 -5.32
N ARG A 299 -19.00 10.69 -6.24
CA ARG A 299 -18.86 11.00 -7.66
C ARG A 299 -18.47 12.44 -7.96
N VAL A 300 -18.87 13.37 -7.09
CA VAL A 300 -18.57 14.80 -7.22
C VAL A 300 -17.46 15.21 -6.26
N LYS A 301 -17.55 14.82 -4.98
CA LYS A 301 -16.64 15.27 -3.93
C LYS A 301 -15.26 14.59 -4.01
N GLY A 302 -15.19 13.34 -4.42
CA GLY A 302 -13.93 12.59 -4.53
C GLY A 302 -12.92 13.24 -5.47
N PRO A 303 -13.29 13.55 -6.73
CA PRO A 303 -12.42 14.26 -7.66
C PRO A 303 -11.96 15.64 -7.17
N LEU A 304 -12.88 16.42 -6.58
CA LEU A 304 -12.58 17.75 -6.02
C LEU A 304 -11.58 17.68 -4.86
N PHE A 305 -11.80 16.73 -3.95
CA PHE A 305 -10.86 16.45 -2.87
C PHE A 305 -9.47 16.10 -3.43
N TYR A 306 -9.40 15.18 -4.40
CA TYR A 306 -8.13 14.75 -4.96
C TYR A 306 -7.40 15.81 -5.77
N GLU A 307 -8.09 16.76 -6.39
CA GLU A 307 -7.46 17.90 -7.04
C GLU A 307 -6.64 18.73 -6.03
N THR A 308 -7.16 18.89 -4.81
CA THR A 308 -6.46 19.59 -3.73
C THR A 308 -5.40 18.68 -3.09
N TYR A 309 -5.77 17.44 -2.76
CA TYR A 309 -4.89 16.49 -2.09
C TYR A 309 -3.62 16.16 -2.91
N ARG A 310 -3.71 16.13 -4.25
CA ARG A 310 -2.54 15.99 -5.13
C ARG A 310 -1.51 17.10 -4.94
N LYS A 311 -1.94 18.33 -4.67
CA LYS A 311 -1.02 19.46 -4.44
C LYS A 311 -0.25 19.25 -3.13
N GLU A 312 -0.90 18.69 -2.11
CA GLU A 312 -0.26 18.33 -0.85
C GLU A 312 0.75 17.19 -1.06
N ILE A 313 0.37 16.14 -1.78
CA ILE A 313 1.27 15.02 -2.12
C ILE A 313 2.51 15.51 -2.89
N VAL A 314 2.32 16.37 -3.91
CA VAL A 314 3.43 16.94 -4.69
C VAL A 314 4.32 17.82 -3.80
N ARG A 315 3.73 18.60 -2.90
CA ARG A 315 4.48 19.40 -1.94
C ARG A 315 5.31 18.54 -0.98
N GLU A 316 4.79 17.41 -0.52
CA GLU A 316 5.57 16.47 0.30
C GLU A 316 6.76 15.91 -0.48
N TRP A 317 6.57 15.52 -1.74
CA TRP A 317 7.68 15.13 -2.61
C TRP A 317 8.69 16.27 -2.81
N GLU A 318 8.24 17.51 -3.01
CA GLU A 318 9.13 18.66 -3.10
C GLU A 318 9.95 18.84 -1.81
N LEU A 319 9.34 18.70 -0.64
CA LEU A 319 10.04 18.77 0.65
C LEU A 319 11.10 17.66 0.79
N ILE A 320 10.77 16.44 0.38
CA ILE A 320 11.68 15.28 0.42
C ILE A 320 12.87 15.48 -0.52
N LEU A 321 12.61 15.98 -1.73
CA LEU A 321 13.64 16.08 -2.77
C LEU A 321 14.51 17.33 -2.60
N MET A 322 13.95 18.45 -2.17
CA MET A 322 14.63 19.76 -2.23
C MET A 322 15.30 20.21 -0.93
N LYS A 323 14.93 19.66 0.24
CA LYS A 323 15.57 20.01 1.52
C LYS A 323 16.80 19.16 1.80
#